data_AF-A0A924BGK4-F1
#
_entry.id   AF-A0A924BGK4-F1
#
_cell.length_a   1.000
_cell.length_b   1.000
_cell.length_c   1.000
_cell.angle_alpha   90.00
_cell.angle_beta   90.00
_cell.angle_gamma   90.00
#
_symmetry.space_group_name_H-M   'P 1'
#
loop_
_entity.id
_entity.type
_entity.pdbx_description
1 polymer ?
#
loop_
_entity_poly.entity_id
_entity_poly.type
_entity_poly.pdbx_seq_one_letter_code
_entity_poly.pdbx_strand_id
1 'polypeptide(L)' 'MINVRMETLLEKLTYKHLFKSNKCIIPANGFYEWQKTDHGKQPYYITLRD' A
#
# COMPACT_ATOMS: atom_id res chain seq x y z
N MET A 1 5.21 -10.83 1.15
CA MET A 1 5.36 -9.36 1.12
C MET A 1 3.99 -8.76 0.83
N ILE A 2 3.53 -7.77 1.59
CA ILE A 2 2.16 -7.22 1.44
C ILE A 2 2.08 -5.96 0.58
N ASN A 3 3.13 -5.13 0.58
CA ASN A 3 3.20 -3.87 -0.18
C ASN A 3 4.44 -3.86 -1.08
N VAL A 4 4.33 -3.19 -2.23
CA VAL A 4 5.45 -2.95 -3.15
C VAL A 4 5.54 -1.45 -3.45
N ARG A 5 6.77 -0.94 -3.52
CA ARG A 5 7.05 0.46 -3.87
C ARG A 5 6.96 0.64 -5.38
N MET A 6 6.20 1.64 -5.83
CA MET A 6 6.02 1.92 -7.25
C MET A 6 7.34 2.31 -7.92
N GLU A 7 8.19 3.04 -7.21
CA GLU A 7 9.47 3.57 -7.67
C GLU A 7 10.45 2.49 -8.12
N THR A 8 10.40 1.31 -7.48
CA THR A 8 11.34 0.19 -7.75
C THR A 8 10.63 -1.05 -8.32
N LEU A 9 9.36 -0.90 -8.71
CA LEU A 9 8.51 -2.00 -9.15
C LEU A 9 9.06 -2.72 -10.38
N LEU A 10 9.64 -1.97 -11.33
CA LEU A 10 10.17 -2.48 -12.59
C LEU A 10 11.62 -2.98 -12.49
N GLU A 11 12.33 -2.60 -11.43
CA GLU A 11 13.74 -2.94 -11.21
C GLU A 11 13.86 -4.29 -10.49
N LYS A 12 12.99 -4.54 -9.50
CA LYS A 12 13.01 -5.75 -8.70
C LYS A 12 12.51 -6.95 -9.51
N LEU A 13 13.39 -7.93 -9.72
CA LEU A 13 13.08 -9.20 -10.40
C LEU A 13 11.83 -9.91 -9.84
N THR A 14 11.61 -9.79 -8.53
CA THR A 14 10.43 -10.36 -7.85
C THR A 14 9.09 -9.85 -8.41
N TYR A 15 9.04 -8.61 -8.91
CA TYR A 15 7.79 -7.95 -9.32
C TYR A 15 7.74 -7.54 -10.79
N LYS A 16 8.90 -7.38 -11.45
CA LYS A 16 9.01 -6.93 -12.83
C LYS A 16 8.13 -7.73 -13.80
N HIS A 17 8.07 -9.05 -13.63
CA HIS A 17 7.26 -9.93 -14.48
C HIS A 17 5.75 -9.83 -14.18
N LEU A 18 5.39 -9.66 -12.91
CA LEU A 18 4.00 -9.57 -12.45
C LEU A 18 3.34 -8.25 -12.90
N PHE A 19 4.10 -7.16 -13.02
CA PHE A 19 3.55 -5.87 -13.43
C PHE A 19 2.98 -5.88 -14.86
N LYS A 20 3.54 -6.69 -15.76
CA LYS A 20 3.08 -6.74 -17.16
C LYS A 20 1.75 -7.48 -17.32
N SER A 21 1.55 -8.56 -16.57
CA SER A 21 0.47 -9.52 -16.86
C SER A 21 -0.50 -9.76 -15.69
N ASN A 22 -0.17 -9.31 -14.47
CA ASN A 22 -0.90 -9.68 -13.24
C ASN A 22 -1.36 -8.45 -12.44
N LYS A 23 -1.69 -7.35 -13.13
CA LYS A 23 -2.29 -6.17 -12.48
C LYS A 23 -3.69 -6.51 -12.00
N CYS A 24 -3.98 -6.15 -10.76
CA CYS A 24 -5.30 -6.24 -10.16
C CYS A 24 -5.61 -4.95 -9.39
N ILE A 25 -6.89 -4.74 -9.11
CA ILE A 25 -7.37 -3.68 -8.23
C ILE A 25 -7.89 -4.36 -6.96
N ILE A 26 -7.57 -3.77 -5.82
CA ILE A 26 -8.09 -4.20 -4.52
C ILE A 26 -9.16 -3.16 -4.12
N PRO A 27 -10.45 -3.48 -4.20
CA PRO A 27 -11.50 -2.56 -3.75
C PRO A 27 -11.43 -2.44 -2.21
N ALA A 28 -11.51 -1.21 -1.72
CA ALA A 28 -11.54 -0.91 -0.30
C ALA A 28 -12.32 0.38 -0.06
N ASN A 29 -13.04 0.47 1.06
CA ASN A 29 -13.68 1.72 1.49
C ASN A 29 -12.67 2.71 2.09
N GLY A 30 -11.48 2.23 2.47
CA GLY A 30 -10.41 3.01 3.10
C GLY A 30 -9.34 2.09 3.67
N PHE A 31 -8.32 2.64 4.31
CA PHE A 31 -7.24 1.88 4.94
C PHE A 31 -6.85 2.50 6.28
N TYR A 32 -6.14 1.73 7.11
CA TYR A 32 -5.66 2.21 8.40
C TYR A 32 -4.16 2.51 8.34
N GLU A 33 -3.76 3.62 8.93
CA GLU A 33 -2.35 3.96 9.18
C GLU A 33 -2.12 4.30 10.64
N TRP A 34 -0.94 3.97 11.14
CA TRP A 34 -0.57 4.18 12.53
C TRP A 34 0.44 5.31 12.64
N GLN A 35 0.00 6.45 13.14
CA GLN A 35 0.89 7.56 13.47
C GLN A 35 1.66 7.22 14.75
N LYS A 36 2.99 7.36 14.71
CA LYS A 36 3.81 7.33 15.92
C LYS A 36 3.63 8.64 16.67
N THR A 37 3.39 8.53 17.97
CA THR A 37 3.23 9.63 18.92
C THR A 37 4.11 9.36 20.14
N ASP A 38 4.32 10.37 20.98
CA ASP A 38 5.11 10.22 22.21
C ASP A 38 4.52 9.18 23.19
N HIS A 39 3.22 8.89 23.06
CA HIS A 39 2.50 7.94 23.92
C HIS A 39 2.20 6.59 23.25
N GLY A 40 2.73 6.34 22.05
CA GLY A 40 2.53 5.08 21.32
C GLY A 40 2.05 5.28 19.89
N LYS A 41 1.26 4.34 19.37
CA LYS A 41 0.75 4.38 17.99
C LYS A 41 -0.74 4.67 17.96
N GLN A 42 -1.12 5.79 17.37
CA GLN A 42 -2.53 6.15 17.14
C GLN A 42 -2.97 5.63 15.77
N PRO A 43 -3.98 4.75 15.68
CA PRO A 43 -4.59 4.37 14.41
C PRO A 43 -5.47 5.50 13.84
N TYR A 44 -5.39 5.69 12.54
CA TYR A 44 -6.28 6.55 11.76
C TYR A 44 -6.90 5.77 10.63
N TYR A 45 -8.21 5.93 10.43
CA TYR A 45 -8.91 5.44 9.25
C TYR A 45 -8.89 6.53 8.16
N ILE A 46 -8.31 6.19 7.01
CA ILE A 46 -8.19 7.09 5.86
C ILE A 46 -9.16 6.59 4.80
N THR A 47 -10.10 7.43 4.40
CA THR A 47 -11.12 7.15 3.39
C THR A 47 -11.29 8.35 2.45
N LEU A 48 -11.93 8.13 1.31
CA LEU A 48 -12.28 9.20 0.39
C LEU A 48 -13.36 10.08 1.03
N ARG A 49 -13.26 11.39 0.83
CA ARG A 49 -14.32 12.33 1.18
C ARG A 49 -15.41 12.26 0.11
N ASP A 50 -16.66 12.39 0.55
CA ASP A 50 -17.81 12.53 -0.35
C ASP A 50 -17.65 13.72 -1.32
#